data_AF-A0AAE8QDG8-F1
#
_entry.id   AF-A0AAE8QDG8-F1
#
_cell.length_a   1.000
_cell.length_b   1.000
_cell.length_c   1.000
_cell.angle_alpha   90.00
_cell.angle_beta   90.00
_cell.angle_gamma   90.00
#
_symmetry.space_group_name_H-M   'P 1'
#
loop_
_entity.id
_entity.type
_entity.pdbx_description
1 polymer ?
#
loop_
_entity_poly.entity_id
_entity_poly.type
_entity_poly.pdbx_seq_one_letter_code
_entity_poly.pdbx_strand_id
1 'polypeptide(L)'
;MSSMKTALPMSLLALVIFVGGAAARELRPEAINTASIASIVAGKPKAADPDPAMVRLQVLLDRAGSSPGVIDGLSGENVNKAVAGFEAMNNLPVDGRPDPDVVSRLEGNATIVAPIVESYVVSAEDAKDLVDRIPEDYGEKAKMQSLGYTSVAEKLSERFHMGIDLVHALNPASQFAPGDTVWVVDPGPPRQGKVKKIEADRKTGQVLAYAADGSLLAVYPATIGSEDNPAPSGKHKVKGVARMPVYRYDPKRNFKQGKNDKVLTIPKGPNGPVGTVWIDLTEPTYGIHGTPEPKLIDKVGSHGCVRLTNWDAEELAGMVKPGVLVDFVSRSSATPK
;
A
#
# COMPACT_ATOMS: atom_id res chain seq x y z
N MET A 1 67.85 -44.58 -44.61
CA MET A 1 68.24 -44.08 -43.28
C MET A 1 67.40 -42.84 -42.98
N SER A 2 66.77 -42.81 -41.79
CA SER A 2 66.07 -41.66 -41.18
C SER A 2 64.80 -41.16 -41.87
N SER A 3 63.67 -40.90 -41.20
CA SER A 3 63.33 -40.95 -39.78
C SER A 3 61.81 -40.93 -39.66
N MET A 4 61.24 -41.86 -38.90
CA MET A 4 59.83 -41.82 -38.47
C MET A 4 59.63 -40.65 -37.50
N LYS A 5 58.61 -39.83 -37.72
CA LYS A 5 58.05 -38.96 -36.69
C LYS A 5 56.60 -39.37 -36.44
N THR A 6 56.41 -40.00 -35.30
CA THR A 6 55.14 -40.32 -34.66
C THR A 6 54.42 -39.04 -34.25
N ALA A 7 53.15 -38.90 -34.64
CA ALA A 7 52.24 -37.88 -34.11
C ALA A 7 51.33 -38.54 -33.05
N LEU A 8 51.40 -38.06 -31.81
CA LEU A 8 50.45 -38.42 -30.74
C LEU A 8 49.08 -37.77 -31.01
N PRO A 9 47.95 -38.44 -30.71
CA PRO A 9 46.66 -37.79 -30.70
C PRO A 9 46.51 -36.95 -29.42
N MET A 10 46.22 -35.67 -29.59
CA MET A 10 45.92 -34.73 -28.51
C MET A 10 44.44 -34.94 -28.13
N SER A 11 44.18 -35.67 -27.04
CA SER A 11 42.83 -35.79 -26.48
C SER A 11 42.34 -34.43 -25.97
N LEU A 12 41.38 -33.84 -26.67
CA LEU A 12 40.68 -32.63 -26.26
C LEU A 12 39.68 -33.02 -25.16
N LEU A 13 40.04 -32.76 -23.91
CA LEU A 13 39.12 -32.89 -22.78
C LEU A 13 38.13 -31.72 -22.82
N ALA A 14 36.91 -31.98 -23.32
CA ALA A 14 35.83 -31.01 -23.29
C ALA A 14 35.35 -30.83 -21.84
N LEU A 15 35.82 -29.76 -21.18
CA LEU A 15 35.32 -29.33 -19.89
C LEU A 15 33.94 -28.69 -20.09
N VAL A 16 32.87 -29.47 -19.88
CA VAL A 16 31.51 -28.95 -19.80
C VAL A 16 31.39 -28.18 -18.49
N ILE A 17 31.52 -26.86 -18.57
CA ILE A 17 31.20 -25.96 -17.47
C ILE A 17 29.68 -25.86 -17.41
N PHE A 18 29.05 -26.59 -16.49
CA PHE A 18 27.68 -26.29 -16.07
C PHE A 18 27.71 -24.97 -15.31
N VAL A 19 27.45 -23.87 -16.01
CA VAL A 19 27.06 -22.62 -15.36
C VAL A 19 25.64 -22.83 -14.86
N GLY A 20 25.53 -23.29 -13.61
CA GLY A 20 24.28 -23.28 -12.87
C GLY A 20 23.88 -21.84 -12.59
N GLY A 21 23.31 -21.16 -13.59
CA GLY A 21 22.58 -19.92 -13.36
C GLY A 21 21.36 -20.28 -12.54
N ALA A 22 21.33 -19.87 -11.27
CA ALA A 22 20.09 -19.77 -10.54
C ALA A 22 19.25 -18.71 -11.25
N ALA A 23 18.41 -19.14 -12.20
CA ALA A 23 17.37 -18.27 -12.73
C ALA A 23 16.52 -17.83 -11.54
N ALA A 24 16.50 -16.53 -11.24
CA ALA A 24 15.55 -15.97 -10.30
C ALA A 24 14.17 -16.50 -10.69
N ARG A 25 13.51 -17.19 -9.75
CA ARG A 25 12.24 -17.84 -10.03
C ARG A 25 11.22 -16.74 -10.28
N GLU A 26 10.85 -16.58 -11.54
CA GLU A 26 9.84 -15.62 -11.97
C GLU A 26 8.59 -15.74 -11.08
N LEU A 27 8.11 -14.60 -10.57
CA LEU A 27 6.92 -14.56 -9.74
C LEU A 27 5.71 -14.80 -10.63
N ARG A 28 5.11 -15.99 -10.52
CA ARG A 28 3.98 -16.40 -11.37
C ARG A 28 2.63 -16.25 -10.65
N PRO A 29 1.56 -15.83 -11.35
CA PRO A 29 0.22 -15.74 -10.78
C PRO A 29 -0.24 -17.03 -10.09
N GLU A 30 0.03 -18.18 -10.69
CA GLU A 30 -0.35 -19.49 -10.14
C GLU A 30 0.36 -19.75 -8.82
N ALA A 31 1.63 -19.34 -8.69
CA ALA A 31 2.38 -19.51 -7.46
C ALA A 31 1.77 -18.73 -6.29
N ILE A 32 1.21 -17.54 -6.54
CA ILE A 32 0.50 -16.73 -5.55
C ILE A 32 -0.89 -17.32 -5.26
N ASN A 33 -1.63 -17.66 -6.31
CA ASN A 33 -2.99 -18.19 -6.21
C ASN A 33 -3.05 -19.52 -5.43
N THR A 34 -2.01 -20.34 -5.47
CA THR A 34 -1.92 -21.62 -4.75
C THR A 34 -1.00 -21.58 -3.53
N ALA A 35 -0.40 -20.44 -3.18
CA ALA A 35 0.47 -20.34 -2.02
C ALA A 35 -0.31 -20.65 -0.72
N SER A 36 0.35 -21.25 0.26
CA SER A 36 -0.23 -21.47 1.59
C SER A 36 0.33 -20.44 2.56
N ILE A 37 -0.52 -19.68 3.25
CA ILE A 37 -0.07 -18.69 4.24
C ILE A 37 0.70 -19.37 5.39
N ALA A 38 0.37 -20.62 5.71
CA ALA A 38 1.07 -21.41 6.74
C ALA A 38 2.57 -21.58 6.46
N SER A 39 3.03 -21.46 5.21
CA SER A 39 4.46 -21.53 4.88
C SER A 39 5.26 -20.33 5.40
N ILE A 40 4.62 -19.19 5.64
CA ILE A 40 5.25 -17.99 6.21
C ILE A 40 5.72 -18.28 7.64
N VAL A 41 4.94 -19.06 8.39
CA VAL A 41 5.19 -19.40 9.80
C VAL A 41 6.34 -20.41 9.98
N ALA A 42 6.63 -21.23 8.96
CA ALA A 42 7.60 -22.32 9.01
C ALA A 42 9.07 -21.89 8.80
N GLY A 43 9.33 -20.62 8.45
CA GLY A 43 10.64 -19.98 8.53
C GLY A 43 11.59 -20.16 7.33
N LYS A 44 11.86 -19.05 6.63
CA LYS A 44 13.20 -18.60 6.18
C LYS A 44 13.22 -17.06 6.10
N PRO A 45 14.32 -16.38 6.50
CA PRO A 45 14.41 -14.92 6.39
C PRO A 45 14.45 -14.41 4.93
N LYS A 46 13.66 -13.36 4.71
CA LYS A 46 13.77 -12.23 3.76
C LYS A 46 14.71 -12.41 2.57
N ALA A 47 14.16 -12.88 1.45
CA ALA A 47 14.66 -12.44 0.15
C ALA A 47 14.32 -10.95 -0.05
N ALA A 48 15.09 -10.25 -0.89
CA ALA A 48 14.68 -8.95 -1.43
C ALA A 48 13.45 -9.09 -2.36
N ASP A 49 13.16 -10.32 -2.77
CA ASP A 49 12.10 -10.65 -3.70
C ASP A 49 10.76 -10.90 -2.97
N PRO A 50 9.63 -10.53 -3.59
CA PRO A 50 8.30 -10.82 -3.05
C PRO A 50 8.04 -12.31 -2.82
N ASP A 51 7.49 -12.67 -1.65
CA ASP A 51 7.04 -14.03 -1.33
C ASP A 51 5.58 -14.23 -1.77
N PRO A 52 5.27 -15.23 -2.61
CA PRO A 52 3.90 -15.51 -3.03
C PRO A 52 2.89 -15.71 -1.88
N ALA A 53 3.31 -16.35 -0.79
CA ALA A 53 2.44 -16.55 0.37
C ALA A 53 2.16 -15.22 1.09
N MET A 54 3.14 -14.32 1.12
CA MET A 54 3.00 -12.99 1.69
C MET A 54 2.08 -12.10 0.86
N VAL A 55 2.18 -12.14 -0.48
CA VAL A 55 1.23 -11.44 -1.37
C VAL A 55 -0.19 -11.93 -1.09
N ARG A 56 -0.37 -13.25 -0.99
CA ARG A 56 -1.67 -13.86 -0.66
C ARG A 56 -2.21 -13.38 0.70
N LEU A 57 -1.37 -13.38 1.74
CA LEU A 57 -1.74 -12.89 3.07
C LEU A 57 -2.19 -11.42 3.02
N GLN A 58 -1.39 -10.55 2.40
CA GLN A 58 -1.68 -9.13 2.28
C GLN A 58 -3.01 -8.87 1.55
N VAL A 59 -3.26 -9.55 0.43
CA VAL A 59 -4.53 -9.43 -0.32
C VAL A 59 -5.73 -9.88 0.52
N LEU A 60 -5.62 -10.99 1.24
CA LEU A 60 -6.73 -11.49 2.06
C LEU A 60 -7.01 -10.61 3.28
N LEU A 61 -5.98 -9.99 3.86
CA LEU A 61 -6.12 -9.00 4.92
C LEU A 61 -6.83 -7.73 4.40
N ASP A 62 -6.44 -7.25 3.22
CA ASP A 62 -7.05 -6.10 2.56
C ASP A 62 -8.55 -6.33 2.29
N ARG A 63 -8.90 -7.47 1.67
CA ARG A 63 -10.29 -7.92 1.46
C ARG A 63 -11.10 -8.00 2.76
N ALA A 64 -10.44 -8.35 3.87
CA ALA A 64 -11.08 -8.45 5.18
C ALA A 64 -11.33 -7.09 5.85
N GLY A 65 -10.86 -5.98 5.27
CA GLY A 65 -10.92 -4.64 5.84
C GLY A 65 -9.81 -4.33 6.83
N SER A 66 -8.79 -5.19 6.92
CA SER A 66 -7.59 -4.93 7.73
C SER A 66 -6.42 -4.69 6.79
N SER A 67 -6.32 -3.47 6.28
CA SER A 67 -5.39 -3.11 5.21
C SER A 67 -3.93 -3.33 5.63
N PRO A 68 -3.08 -3.96 4.79
CA PRO A 68 -1.63 -3.97 4.96
C PRO A 68 -0.97 -2.66 4.49
N GLY A 69 -1.76 -1.72 3.96
CA GLY A 69 -1.26 -0.61 3.16
C GLY A 69 -0.90 -1.14 1.77
N VAL A 70 0.39 -1.09 1.42
CA VAL A 70 0.88 -1.57 0.13
C VAL A 70 0.99 -3.10 0.11
N ILE A 71 0.50 -3.72 -0.96
CA ILE A 71 0.72 -5.13 -1.28
C ILE A 71 2.02 -5.25 -2.09
N ASP A 72 3.08 -5.72 -1.45
CA ASP A 72 4.44 -5.82 -2.02
C ASP A 72 5.05 -7.23 -1.90
N GLY A 73 4.36 -8.15 -1.24
CA GLY A 73 4.84 -9.49 -0.95
C GLY A 73 5.99 -9.54 0.06
N LEU A 74 6.23 -8.47 0.81
CA LEU A 74 7.29 -8.40 1.82
C LEU A 74 6.72 -8.45 3.23
N SER A 75 7.47 -9.07 4.14
CA SER A 75 7.17 -8.99 5.57
C SER A 75 7.55 -7.63 6.15
N GLY A 76 6.74 -7.11 7.07
CA GLY A 76 7.01 -5.85 7.73
C GLY A 76 5.99 -5.52 8.82
N GLU A 77 6.24 -4.42 9.52
CA GLU A 77 5.40 -3.96 10.64
C GLU A 77 3.95 -3.69 10.22
N ASN A 78 3.71 -3.17 9.01
CA ASN A 78 2.35 -2.93 8.52
C ASN A 78 1.57 -4.25 8.32
N VAL A 79 2.25 -5.32 7.89
CA VAL A 79 1.64 -6.65 7.82
C VAL A 79 1.28 -7.15 9.22
N ASN A 80 2.18 -7.03 10.19
CA ASN A 80 1.90 -7.43 11.58
C ASN A 80 0.72 -6.62 12.17
N LYS A 81 0.64 -5.33 11.86
CA LYS A 81 -0.46 -4.44 12.26
C LYS A 81 -1.78 -4.83 11.61
N ALA A 82 -1.76 -5.21 10.33
CA ALA A 82 -2.92 -5.71 9.60
C ALA A 82 -3.41 -7.05 10.17
N VAL A 83 -2.50 -7.96 10.52
CA VAL A 83 -2.86 -9.19 11.22
C VAL A 83 -3.49 -8.89 12.58
N ALA A 84 -2.89 -7.99 13.37
CA ALA A 84 -3.45 -7.57 14.67
C ALA A 84 -4.84 -6.93 14.54
N GLY A 85 -5.06 -6.13 13.49
CA GLY A 85 -6.36 -5.56 13.17
C GLY A 85 -7.40 -6.65 12.82
N PHE A 86 -7.00 -7.65 12.05
CA PHE A 86 -7.84 -8.77 11.68
C PHE A 86 -8.19 -9.66 12.89
N GLU A 87 -7.22 -9.96 13.74
CA GLU A 87 -7.43 -10.66 15.01
C GLU A 87 -8.48 -9.94 15.85
N ALA A 88 -8.34 -8.62 16.00
CA ALA A 88 -9.30 -7.81 16.75
C ALA A 88 -10.70 -7.81 16.14
N MET A 89 -10.82 -7.74 14.81
CA MET A 89 -12.12 -7.83 14.11
C MET A 89 -12.81 -9.18 14.31
N ASN A 90 -12.02 -10.24 14.49
CA ASN A 90 -12.50 -11.62 14.58
C ASN A 90 -12.53 -12.17 16.01
N ASN A 91 -12.28 -11.33 17.02
CA ASN A 91 -12.19 -11.70 18.44
C ASN A 91 -11.16 -12.82 18.71
N LEU A 92 -10.02 -12.77 18.01
CA LEU A 92 -8.88 -13.64 18.25
C LEU A 92 -7.89 -12.98 19.23
N PRO A 93 -6.97 -13.75 19.86
CA PRO A 93 -5.85 -13.18 20.58
C PRO A 93 -5.06 -12.22 19.69
N VAL A 94 -4.79 -10.99 20.18
CA VAL A 94 -4.11 -9.96 19.39
C VAL A 94 -2.60 -10.02 19.63
N ASP A 95 -1.87 -10.73 18.76
CA ASP A 95 -0.41 -10.83 18.79
C ASP A 95 0.28 -10.39 17.49
N GLY A 96 -0.51 -10.14 16.44
CA GLY A 96 -0.04 -9.66 15.13
C GLY A 96 0.71 -10.72 14.32
N ARG A 97 0.49 -12.00 14.59
CA ARG A 97 1.13 -13.12 13.90
C ARG A 97 0.10 -13.92 13.13
N PRO A 98 0.37 -14.32 11.88
CA PRO A 98 -0.56 -15.12 11.09
C PRO A 98 -0.55 -16.58 11.58
N ASP A 99 -1.03 -16.80 12.79
CA ASP A 99 -1.13 -18.10 13.43
C ASP A 99 -2.17 -19.00 12.74
N PRO A 100 -2.27 -20.31 13.10
CA PRO A 100 -3.21 -21.21 12.44
C PRO A 100 -4.68 -20.75 12.50
N ASP A 101 -5.11 -20.03 13.53
CA ASP A 101 -6.49 -19.54 13.66
C ASP A 101 -6.74 -18.36 12.71
N VAL A 102 -5.78 -17.43 12.60
CA VAL A 102 -5.80 -16.35 11.61
C VAL A 102 -5.82 -16.91 10.19
N VAL A 103 -4.92 -17.85 9.88
CA VAL A 103 -4.83 -18.48 8.55
C VAL A 103 -6.14 -19.18 8.20
N SER A 104 -6.64 -20.01 9.12
CA SER A 104 -7.91 -20.73 8.94
C SER A 104 -9.08 -19.78 8.69
N ARG A 105 -9.15 -18.64 9.39
CA ARG A 105 -10.22 -17.66 9.19
C ARG A 105 -10.10 -16.92 7.85
N LEU A 106 -8.89 -16.50 7.47
CA LEU A 106 -8.65 -15.84 6.18
C LEU A 106 -8.95 -16.77 5.01
N GLU A 107 -8.47 -18.01 5.04
CA GLU A 107 -8.66 -18.99 3.97
C GLU A 107 -10.06 -19.63 3.99
N GLY A 108 -10.65 -19.84 5.17
CA GLY A 108 -12.01 -20.33 5.33
C GLY A 108 -13.06 -19.35 4.79
N ASN A 109 -12.85 -18.04 4.99
CA ASN A 109 -13.64 -17.01 4.32
C ASN A 109 -13.33 -16.91 2.81
N ALA A 110 -12.12 -17.29 2.38
CA ALA A 110 -11.72 -17.36 0.97
C ALA A 110 -12.33 -18.55 0.20
N THR A 111 -13.12 -19.42 0.86
CA THR A 111 -13.79 -20.55 0.19
C THR A 111 -14.98 -20.11 -0.70
N ILE A 112 -15.14 -18.80 -0.93
CA ILE A 112 -16.03 -18.23 -1.96
C ILE A 112 -15.27 -17.23 -2.89
N VAL A 113 -14.68 -17.80 -3.97
CA VAL A 113 -14.73 -17.44 -5.41
C VAL A 113 -14.00 -16.20 -6.01
N ALA A 114 -12.82 -15.77 -5.54
CA ALA A 114 -11.98 -14.88 -6.36
C ALA A 114 -10.48 -15.21 -6.28
N PRO A 115 -9.77 -15.33 -7.43
CA PRO A 115 -8.32 -15.52 -7.44
C PRO A 115 -7.62 -14.34 -6.74
N ILE A 116 -6.43 -14.57 -6.19
CA ILE A 116 -5.62 -13.51 -5.57
C ILE A 116 -5.03 -12.61 -6.65
N VAL A 117 -4.57 -13.22 -7.74
CA VAL A 117 -4.03 -12.55 -8.93
C VAL A 117 -4.86 -12.94 -10.14
N GLU A 118 -5.27 -11.94 -10.91
CA GLU A 118 -6.04 -12.10 -12.15
C GLU A 118 -5.40 -11.34 -13.31
N SER A 119 -5.82 -11.70 -14.53
CA SER A 119 -5.41 -10.97 -15.72
C SER A 119 -6.25 -9.71 -15.91
N TYR A 120 -5.58 -8.64 -16.31
CA TYR A 120 -6.19 -7.36 -16.64
C TYR A 120 -5.69 -6.91 -18.00
N VAL A 121 -6.61 -6.50 -18.88
CA VAL A 121 -6.25 -5.90 -20.17
C VAL A 121 -6.13 -4.41 -19.97
N VAL A 122 -4.93 -3.86 -20.18
CA VAL A 122 -4.68 -2.43 -20.10
C VAL A 122 -5.58 -1.71 -21.10
N SER A 123 -6.42 -0.81 -20.61
CA SER A 123 -7.36 -0.07 -21.43
C SER A 123 -6.74 1.23 -21.97
N ALA A 124 -7.34 1.79 -23.01
CA ALA A 124 -6.98 3.13 -23.48
C ALA A 124 -7.22 4.21 -22.42
N GLU A 125 -8.12 3.98 -21.46
CA GLU A 125 -8.39 4.91 -20.34
C GLU A 125 -7.24 4.92 -19.33
N ASP A 126 -6.52 3.81 -19.17
CA ASP A 126 -5.38 3.75 -18.25
C ASP A 126 -4.23 4.63 -18.72
N ALA A 127 -4.09 4.84 -20.03
CA ALA A 127 -3.07 5.71 -20.63
C ALA A 127 -3.47 7.20 -20.71
N LYS A 128 -4.67 7.58 -20.24
CA LYS A 128 -5.11 8.99 -20.23
C LYS A 128 -4.66 9.74 -18.98
N ASP A 129 -4.55 11.06 -19.15
CA ASP A 129 -4.24 12.05 -18.11
C ASP A 129 -2.93 11.79 -17.36
N LEU A 130 -1.99 11.13 -18.04
CA LEU A 130 -0.63 10.96 -17.55
C LEU A 130 0.15 12.27 -17.65
N VAL A 131 1.11 12.46 -16.74
CA VAL A 131 2.03 13.61 -16.73
C VAL A 131 3.46 13.11 -16.74
N ASP A 132 4.36 13.81 -17.43
CA ASP A 132 5.74 13.32 -17.61
C ASP A 132 6.50 13.13 -16.28
N ARG A 133 6.24 13.99 -15.29
CA ARG A 133 6.83 13.93 -13.95
C ARG A 133 6.05 14.79 -12.96
N ILE A 134 6.23 14.49 -11.67
CA ILE A 134 5.78 15.33 -10.56
C ILE A 134 7.00 15.99 -9.90
N PRO A 135 7.17 17.32 -9.95
CA PRO A 135 8.28 17.99 -9.30
C PRO A 135 8.11 17.94 -7.78
N GLU A 136 9.20 17.92 -7.00
CA GLU A 136 9.12 17.94 -5.53
C GLU A 136 8.70 19.32 -4.99
N ASP A 137 9.21 20.40 -5.60
CA ASP A 137 8.98 21.79 -5.18
C ASP A 137 7.52 22.22 -5.38
N TYR A 138 6.94 22.82 -4.35
CA TYR A 138 5.52 23.21 -4.36
C TYR A 138 5.25 24.38 -5.31
N GLY A 139 6.20 25.29 -5.50
CA GLY A 139 6.13 26.37 -6.48
C GLY A 139 6.06 25.83 -7.91
N GLU A 140 6.82 24.78 -8.21
CA GLU A 140 6.74 24.09 -9.51
C GLU A 140 5.45 23.27 -9.65
N LYS A 141 5.00 22.54 -8.62
CA LYS A 141 3.71 21.83 -8.63
C LYS A 141 2.55 22.78 -8.92
N ALA A 142 2.57 23.99 -8.35
CA ALA A 142 1.53 25.00 -8.53
C ALA A 142 1.41 25.52 -9.98
N LYS A 143 2.43 25.31 -10.83
CA LYS A 143 2.41 25.69 -12.26
C LYS A 143 1.86 24.59 -13.16
N MET A 144 1.68 23.38 -12.64
CA MET A 144 1.18 22.24 -13.43
C MET A 144 -0.32 22.39 -13.73
N GLN A 145 -0.79 21.68 -14.75
CA GLN A 145 -2.22 21.58 -15.05
C GLN A 145 -2.94 20.63 -14.10
N SER A 146 -2.30 19.50 -13.78
CA SER A 146 -2.76 18.47 -12.85
C SER A 146 -1.58 17.73 -12.25
N LEU A 147 -1.79 17.08 -11.10
CA LEU A 147 -0.82 16.16 -10.49
C LEU A 147 -1.22 14.71 -10.76
N GLY A 148 -1.31 14.36 -12.05
CA GLY A 148 -1.71 13.03 -12.54
C GLY A 148 -0.71 11.92 -12.20
N TYR A 149 -1.01 10.70 -12.65
CA TYR A 149 -0.04 9.60 -12.62
C TYR A 149 1.05 9.83 -13.67
N THR A 150 2.23 9.30 -13.40
CA THR A 150 3.40 9.39 -14.29
C THR A 150 3.53 8.20 -15.23
N SER A 151 2.78 7.12 -14.98
CA SER A 151 2.76 5.95 -15.85
C SER A 151 1.46 5.16 -15.69
N VAL A 152 1.17 4.30 -16.66
CA VAL A 152 0.10 3.29 -16.55
C VAL A 152 0.38 2.34 -15.39
N ALA A 153 1.64 1.89 -15.23
CA ALA A 153 2.04 0.99 -14.15
C ALA A 153 1.71 1.58 -12.76
N GLU A 154 2.01 2.86 -12.54
CA GLU A 154 1.64 3.57 -11.30
C GLU A 154 0.13 3.64 -11.10
N LYS A 155 -0.63 3.96 -12.15
CA LYS A 155 -2.10 4.01 -12.09
C LYS A 155 -2.71 2.65 -11.73
N LEU A 156 -2.16 1.56 -12.27
CA LEU A 156 -2.58 0.21 -11.92
C LEU A 156 -2.12 -0.19 -10.51
N SER A 157 -0.91 0.19 -10.12
CA SER A 157 -0.38 0.01 -8.76
C SER A 157 -1.34 0.59 -7.72
N GLU A 158 -1.77 1.84 -7.91
CA GLU A 158 -2.72 2.52 -7.01
C GLU A 158 -4.12 1.91 -7.07
N ARG A 159 -4.60 1.52 -8.26
CA ARG A 159 -5.93 0.89 -8.42
C ARG A 159 -6.03 -0.45 -7.71
N PHE A 160 -4.98 -1.25 -7.77
CA PHE A 160 -4.95 -2.62 -7.24
C PHE A 160 -4.19 -2.73 -5.91
N HIS A 161 -3.86 -1.59 -5.28
CA HIS A 161 -3.22 -1.48 -3.96
C HIS A 161 -1.80 -2.11 -3.90
N MET A 162 -1.16 -2.26 -5.06
CA MET A 162 0.12 -2.92 -5.19
C MET A 162 1.27 -1.94 -5.01
N GLY A 163 2.43 -2.46 -4.60
CA GLY A 163 3.70 -1.77 -4.76
C GLY A 163 4.13 -1.78 -6.23
N ILE A 164 4.66 -0.66 -6.72
CA ILE A 164 5.06 -0.53 -8.13
C ILE A 164 6.10 -1.59 -8.54
N ASP A 165 7.00 -1.96 -7.63
CA ASP A 165 8.00 -2.99 -7.85
C ASP A 165 7.35 -4.38 -8.01
N LEU A 166 6.28 -4.68 -7.26
CA LEU A 166 5.52 -5.91 -7.40
C LEU A 166 4.76 -5.95 -8.74
N VAL A 167 4.18 -4.82 -9.15
CA VAL A 167 3.52 -4.69 -10.47
C VAL A 167 4.50 -5.01 -11.60
N HIS A 168 5.73 -4.48 -11.54
CA HIS A 168 6.77 -4.80 -12.51
C HIS A 168 7.27 -6.24 -12.41
N ALA A 169 7.46 -6.76 -11.19
CA ALA A 169 7.93 -8.13 -10.97
C ALA A 169 6.94 -9.19 -11.50
N LEU A 170 5.64 -8.92 -11.43
CA LEU A 170 4.59 -9.78 -11.99
C LEU A 170 4.44 -9.64 -13.52
N ASN A 171 4.95 -8.55 -14.10
CA ASN A 171 4.77 -8.20 -15.51
C ASN A 171 6.07 -7.84 -16.21
N PRO A 172 7.14 -8.66 -16.11
CA PRO A 172 8.47 -8.29 -16.59
C PRO A 172 8.54 -8.10 -18.12
N ALA A 173 7.60 -8.67 -18.87
CA ALA A 173 7.53 -8.58 -20.32
C ALA A 173 6.61 -7.47 -20.86
N SER A 174 5.81 -6.83 -20.01
CA SER A 174 4.83 -5.81 -20.44
C SER A 174 5.44 -4.42 -20.46
N GLN A 175 5.00 -3.59 -21.41
CA GLN A 175 5.27 -2.15 -21.40
C GLN A 175 4.10 -1.35 -20.80
N PHE A 176 3.07 -2.03 -20.32
CA PHE A 176 1.80 -1.48 -19.86
C PHE A 176 1.13 -0.60 -20.94
N ALA A 177 1.26 -0.99 -22.20
CA ALA A 177 0.59 -0.31 -23.31
C ALA A 177 -0.88 -0.74 -23.38
N PRO A 178 -1.82 0.12 -23.84
CA PRO A 178 -3.19 -0.30 -24.11
C PRO A 178 -3.26 -1.55 -25.00
N GLY A 179 -3.96 -2.58 -24.53
CA GLY A 179 -4.04 -3.90 -25.15
C GLY A 179 -3.13 -4.95 -24.51
N ASP A 180 -2.10 -4.55 -23.75
CA ASP A 180 -1.28 -5.49 -22.98
C ASP A 180 -2.17 -6.25 -21.97
N THR A 181 -1.94 -7.55 -21.84
CA THR A 181 -2.49 -8.33 -20.74
C THR A 181 -1.46 -8.41 -19.62
N VAL A 182 -1.81 -7.89 -18.46
CA VAL A 182 -0.98 -7.84 -17.25
C VAL A 182 -1.63 -8.62 -16.12
N TRP A 183 -0.85 -9.02 -15.12
CA TRP A 183 -1.26 -9.67 -13.90
C TRP A 183 -1.28 -8.68 -12.76
N VAL A 184 -2.41 -8.58 -12.08
CA VAL A 184 -2.64 -7.68 -10.95
C VAL A 184 -3.31 -8.44 -9.81
N VAL A 185 -3.14 -7.99 -8.58
CA VAL A 185 -3.92 -8.54 -7.46
C VAL A 185 -5.36 -8.03 -7.51
N ASP A 186 -6.28 -8.80 -6.97
CA ASP A 186 -7.65 -8.35 -6.72
C ASP A 186 -7.82 -8.01 -5.23
N PRO A 187 -7.82 -6.71 -4.83
CA PRO A 187 -8.02 -6.32 -3.43
C PRO A 187 -9.47 -6.53 -2.96
N GLY A 188 -10.38 -6.94 -3.85
CA GLY A 188 -11.80 -7.05 -3.58
C GLY A 188 -12.51 -5.68 -3.61
N PRO A 189 -13.84 -5.67 -3.40
CA PRO A 189 -14.60 -4.43 -3.35
C PRO A 189 -14.26 -3.61 -2.10
N PRO A 190 -14.24 -2.27 -2.17
CA PRO A 190 -14.03 -1.42 -1.01
C PRO A 190 -15.05 -1.71 0.10
N ARG A 191 -14.59 -1.69 1.35
CA ARG A 191 -15.44 -1.87 2.54
C ARG A 191 -16.59 -0.87 2.54
N GLN A 192 -17.75 -1.39 2.91
CA GLN A 192 -18.99 -0.63 3.03
C GLN A 192 -19.42 -0.60 4.49
N GLY A 193 -20.05 0.50 4.90
CA GLY A 193 -20.52 0.65 6.27
C GLY A 193 -20.79 2.09 6.65
N LYS A 194 -21.24 2.30 7.89
CA LYS A 194 -21.43 3.63 8.47
C LYS A 194 -20.51 3.78 9.65
N VAL A 195 -19.39 4.46 9.45
CA VAL A 195 -18.46 4.80 10.54
C VAL A 195 -19.12 5.81 11.47
N LYS A 196 -18.98 5.60 12.78
CA LYS A 196 -19.46 6.49 13.85
C LYS A 196 -18.33 7.04 14.70
N LYS A 197 -17.24 6.29 14.83
CA LYS A 197 -16.03 6.69 15.54
C LYS A 197 -14.82 6.25 14.73
N ILE A 198 -13.83 7.13 14.65
CA ILE A 198 -12.49 6.85 14.14
C ILE A 198 -11.54 6.99 15.32
N GLU A 199 -10.63 6.05 15.50
CA GLU A 199 -9.48 6.20 16.38
C GLU A 199 -8.21 6.34 15.54
N ALA A 200 -7.48 7.44 15.71
CA ALA A 200 -6.16 7.65 15.14
C ALA A 200 -5.13 7.33 16.22
N ASP A 201 -4.60 6.10 16.20
CA ASP A 201 -3.67 5.61 17.21
C ASP A 201 -2.23 5.90 16.85
N ARG A 202 -1.67 6.88 17.53
CA ARG A 202 -0.30 7.37 17.30
C ARG A 202 0.76 6.34 17.65
N LYS A 203 0.50 5.49 18.65
CA LYS A 203 1.51 4.54 19.13
C LYS A 203 1.62 3.37 18.16
N THR A 204 0.49 2.89 17.66
CA THR A 204 0.49 1.79 16.69
C THR A 204 0.61 2.26 15.25
N GLY A 205 0.45 3.55 14.96
CA GLY A 205 0.47 4.07 13.59
C GLY A 205 -0.69 3.49 12.77
N GLN A 206 -1.90 3.54 13.32
CA GLN A 206 -3.10 2.98 12.68
C GLN A 206 -4.31 3.91 12.81
N VAL A 207 -5.19 3.82 11.82
CA VAL A 207 -6.55 4.37 11.87
C VAL A 207 -7.53 3.21 11.98
N LEU A 208 -8.39 3.26 13.00
CA LEU A 208 -9.41 2.25 13.27
C LEU A 208 -10.79 2.87 13.09
N ALA A 209 -11.63 2.25 12.28
CA ALA A 209 -12.95 2.76 11.91
C ALA A 209 -14.05 1.88 12.51
N TYR A 210 -14.86 2.45 13.39
CA TYR A 210 -15.89 1.73 14.17
C TYR A 210 -17.30 2.08 13.73
N ALA A 211 -18.19 1.09 13.75
CA ALA A 211 -19.63 1.27 13.61
C ALA A 211 -20.28 1.79 14.90
N ALA A 212 -21.61 1.97 14.86
CA ALA A 212 -22.39 2.49 15.99
C ALA A 212 -22.41 1.55 17.21
N ASP A 213 -22.35 0.25 16.98
CA ASP A 213 -22.38 -0.81 18.00
C ASP A 213 -20.99 -1.11 18.59
N GLY A 214 -19.95 -0.39 18.15
CA GLY A 214 -18.57 -0.60 18.57
C GLY A 214 -17.83 -1.67 17.76
N SER A 215 -18.46 -2.32 16.78
CA SER A 215 -17.76 -3.24 15.88
C SER A 215 -16.74 -2.50 15.01
N LEU A 216 -15.59 -3.14 14.79
CA LEU A 216 -14.52 -2.61 13.95
C LEU A 216 -14.82 -2.95 12.48
N LEU A 217 -14.99 -1.91 11.67
CA LEU A 217 -15.33 -2.04 10.24
C LEU A 217 -14.10 -2.14 9.36
N ALA A 218 -13.07 -1.37 9.70
CA ALA A 218 -11.80 -1.35 8.98
C ALA A 218 -10.64 -0.87 9.87
N VAL A 219 -9.42 -1.28 9.51
CA VAL A 219 -8.15 -0.90 10.12
C VAL A 219 -7.17 -0.57 9.00
N TYR A 220 -6.50 0.57 9.11
CA TYR A 220 -5.52 1.04 8.12
C TYR A 220 -4.20 1.38 8.80
N PRO A 221 -3.04 1.05 8.21
CA PRO A 221 -1.77 1.62 8.64
C PRO A 221 -1.76 3.11 8.30
N ALA A 222 -1.13 3.92 9.13
CA ALA A 222 -1.15 5.36 9.00
C ALA A 222 0.14 5.99 9.49
N THR A 223 0.59 7.03 8.80
CA THR A 223 1.57 7.96 9.38
C THR A 223 0.83 9.03 10.16
N ILE A 224 1.07 9.13 11.47
CA ILE A 224 0.35 10.04 12.36
C ILE A 224 1.33 10.95 13.11
N GLY A 225 1.47 12.17 12.60
CA GLY A 225 2.39 13.17 13.13
C GLY A 225 3.86 12.74 13.09
N SER A 226 4.72 13.62 13.58
CA SER A 226 6.10 13.31 13.98
C SER A 226 6.37 13.94 15.34
N GLU A 227 7.54 13.69 15.94
CA GLU A 227 7.95 14.41 17.15
C GLU A 227 8.05 15.92 16.88
N ASP A 228 8.59 16.31 15.72
CA ASP A 228 8.76 17.71 15.32
C ASP A 228 7.43 18.39 14.94
N ASN A 229 6.44 17.62 14.48
CA ASN A 229 5.11 18.10 14.09
C ASN A 229 4.04 17.14 14.60
N PRO A 230 3.67 17.21 15.90
CA PRO A 230 2.77 16.25 16.50
C PRO A 230 1.34 16.40 15.96
N ALA A 231 0.66 15.26 15.85
CA ALA A 231 -0.77 15.21 15.59
C ALA A 231 -1.57 15.89 16.73
N PRO A 232 -2.81 16.36 16.48
CA PRO A 232 -3.63 17.05 17.47
C PRO A 232 -4.24 16.06 18.46
N SER A 233 -4.33 16.42 19.74
CA SER A 233 -4.74 15.50 20.80
C SER A 233 -6.23 15.57 21.11
N GLY A 234 -6.78 14.46 21.62
CA GLY A 234 -8.16 14.39 22.06
C GLY A 234 -9.15 14.19 20.91
N LYS A 235 -10.36 14.72 21.11
CA LYS A 235 -11.54 14.40 20.31
C LYS A 235 -11.91 15.53 19.36
N HIS A 236 -11.99 15.21 18.09
CA HIS A 236 -12.44 16.08 17.02
C HIS A 236 -13.62 15.45 16.27
N LYS A 237 -14.16 16.16 15.28
CA LYS A 237 -15.19 15.63 14.40
C LYS A 237 -14.81 15.83 12.95
N VAL A 238 -15.29 14.94 12.08
CA VAL A 238 -15.26 15.15 10.63
C VAL A 238 -16.13 16.37 10.31
N LYS A 239 -15.56 17.36 9.63
CA LYS A 239 -16.28 18.52 9.09
C LYS A 239 -16.81 18.26 7.70
N GLY A 240 -16.07 17.52 6.87
CA GLY A 240 -16.45 17.23 5.50
C GLY A 240 -15.40 16.36 4.81
N VAL A 241 -15.72 15.96 3.59
CA VAL A 241 -14.83 15.18 2.72
C VAL A 241 -14.69 15.92 1.39
N ALA A 242 -13.46 16.14 0.96
CA ALA A 242 -13.13 16.64 -0.37
C ALA A 242 -12.41 15.55 -1.16
N ARG A 243 -12.98 15.14 -2.29
CA ARG A 243 -12.36 14.23 -3.25
C ARG A 243 -11.62 15.00 -4.33
N MET A 244 -10.47 14.50 -4.73
CA MET A 244 -9.51 15.13 -5.65
C MET A 244 -9.31 16.62 -5.31
N PRO A 245 -8.90 16.94 -4.06
CA PRO A 245 -8.85 18.31 -3.59
C PRO A 245 -7.74 19.11 -4.32
N VAL A 246 -8.03 20.39 -4.57
CA VAL A 246 -7.00 21.39 -4.81
C VAL A 246 -6.32 21.68 -3.47
N TYR A 247 -4.99 21.68 -3.43
CA TYR A 247 -4.25 21.90 -2.18
C TYR A 247 -3.82 23.36 -2.06
N ARG A 248 -4.35 24.06 -1.06
CA ARG A 248 -3.92 25.42 -0.72
C ARG A 248 -2.77 25.34 0.30
N TYR A 249 -1.58 25.65 -0.16
CA TYR A 249 -0.38 25.72 0.66
C TYR A 249 -0.23 27.12 1.27
N ASP A 250 -0.05 27.21 2.59
CA ASP A 250 0.28 28.46 3.28
C ASP A 250 1.50 28.25 4.20
N PRO A 251 2.69 28.76 3.84
CA PRO A 251 3.93 28.55 4.61
C PRO A 251 3.88 29.15 6.02
N LYS A 252 2.97 30.09 6.29
CA LYS A 252 2.80 30.69 7.61
C LYS A 252 1.89 29.89 8.53
N ARG A 253 1.09 28.97 7.97
CA ARG A 253 0.11 28.17 8.71
C ARG A 253 0.45 26.69 8.77
N ASN A 254 1.05 26.14 7.71
CA ASN A 254 1.38 24.73 7.61
C ASN A 254 2.84 24.50 8.01
N PHE A 255 3.75 24.59 7.03
CA PHE A 255 5.19 24.43 7.18
C PHE A 255 5.87 25.07 5.97
N LYS A 256 7.17 25.36 6.06
CA LYS A 256 7.93 25.90 4.92
C LYS A 256 8.52 24.75 4.09
N GLN A 257 8.05 24.60 2.84
CA GLN A 257 8.57 23.63 1.88
C GLN A 257 9.60 24.34 0.99
N GLY A 258 10.86 23.88 1.05
CA GLY A 258 11.96 24.48 0.29
C GLY A 258 12.08 25.98 0.55
N LYS A 259 12.10 26.77 -0.53
CA LYS A 259 12.20 28.25 -0.47
C LYS A 259 10.85 28.94 -0.63
N ASN A 260 9.73 28.20 -0.65
CA ASN A 260 8.41 28.76 -0.87
C ASN A 260 7.95 29.59 0.35
N ASP A 261 7.71 30.88 0.12
CA ASP A 261 7.33 31.87 1.13
C ASP A 261 5.95 32.52 0.86
N LYS A 262 5.30 32.09 -0.23
CA LYS A 262 3.99 32.58 -0.68
C LYS A 262 2.93 31.50 -0.51
N VAL A 263 1.68 31.96 -0.43
CA VAL A 263 0.52 31.08 -0.55
C VAL A 263 0.46 30.56 -1.98
N LEU A 264 0.34 29.24 -2.13
CA LEU A 264 0.23 28.57 -3.43
C LEU A 264 -1.09 27.82 -3.53
N THR A 265 -1.62 27.74 -4.75
CA THR A 265 -2.74 26.87 -5.09
C THR A 265 -2.20 25.76 -5.97
N ILE A 266 -2.09 24.57 -5.42
CA ILE A 266 -1.54 23.40 -6.10
C ILE A 266 -2.70 22.62 -6.72
N PRO A 267 -2.65 22.32 -8.03
CA PRO A 267 -3.73 21.65 -8.74
C PRO A 267 -4.00 20.26 -8.17
N LYS A 268 -5.21 19.76 -8.43
CA LYS A 268 -5.64 18.43 -8.00
C LYS A 268 -4.91 17.31 -8.75
N GLY A 269 -4.87 16.14 -8.15
CA GLY A 269 -4.37 14.92 -8.76
C GLY A 269 -4.01 13.87 -7.70
N PRO A 270 -3.94 12.57 -8.07
CA PRO A 270 -3.56 11.50 -7.14
C PRO A 270 -2.16 11.73 -6.57
N ASN A 271 -1.27 12.40 -7.32
CA ASN A 271 0.06 12.76 -6.86
C ASN A 271 0.12 14.11 -6.10
N GLY A 272 -1.03 14.59 -5.64
CA GLY A 272 -1.15 15.80 -4.83
C GLY A 272 -0.58 15.63 -3.42
N PRO A 273 -0.20 16.73 -2.72
CA PRO A 273 0.33 16.66 -1.35
C PRO A 273 -0.55 15.94 -0.32
N VAL A 274 -1.85 15.87 -0.58
CA VAL A 274 -2.86 15.21 0.27
C VAL A 274 -3.55 14.04 -0.46
N GLY A 275 -2.99 13.60 -1.59
CA GLY A 275 -3.52 12.48 -2.37
C GLY A 275 -4.90 12.75 -2.97
N THR A 276 -5.67 11.66 -3.13
CA THR A 276 -7.01 11.68 -3.74
C THR A 276 -8.11 12.20 -2.82
N VAL A 277 -7.87 12.26 -1.50
CA VAL A 277 -8.91 12.56 -0.50
C VAL A 277 -8.40 13.42 0.63
N TRP A 278 -9.22 14.38 1.05
CA TRP A 278 -9.09 15.09 2.33
C TRP A 278 -10.35 14.94 3.17
N ILE A 279 -10.24 14.31 4.34
CA ILE A 279 -11.27 14.26 5.38
C ILE A 279 -10.93 15.36 6.40
N ASP A 280 -11.67 16.47 6.34
CA ASP A 280 -11.44 17.65 7.17
C ASP A 280 -11.87 17.41 8.61
N LEU A 281 -11.08 17.86 9.58
CA LEU A 281 -11.40 17.77 11.00
C LEU A 281 -11.79 19.13 11.58
N THR A 282 -12.50 19.13 12.70
CA THR A 282 -12.80 20.36 13.46
C THR A 282 -11.56 21.06 14.00
N GLU A 283 -10.44 20.34 14.09
CA GLU A 283 -9.15 20.95 14.39
C GLU A 283 -8.63 21.73 13.17
N PRO A 284 -8.32 23.03 13.30
CA PRO A 284 -7.86 23.83 12.17
C PRO A 284 -6.60 23.25 11.52
N THR A 285 -6.60 23.13 10.19
CA THR A 285 -5.47 22.67 9.36
C THR A 285 -5.14 21.17 9.42
N TYR A 286 -5.88 20.37 10.20
CA TYR A 286 -5.68 18.93 10.30
C TYR A 286 -6.76 18.13 9.57
N GLY A 287 -6.33 17.00 9.01
CA GLY A 287 -7.18 16.09 8.26
C GLY A 287 -6.63 14.67 8.25
N ILE A 288 -7.50 13.73 7.85
CA ILE A 288 -7.11 12.38 7.41
C ILE A 288 -7.08 12.41 5.88
N HIS A 289 -5.99 12.00 5.25
CA HIS A 289 -5.82 12.18 3.82
C HIS A 289 -4.99 11.09 3.15
N GLY A 290 -5.06 11.01 1.81
CA GLY A 290 -4.27 10.09 0.99
C GLY A 290 -2.81 10.53 0.82
N THR A 291 -2.04 9.85 -0.02
CA THR A 291 -0.63 10.20 -0.26
C THR A 291 -0.18 9.82 -1.67
N PRO A 292 0.74 10.58 -2.28
CA PRO A 292 1.44 10.16 -3.49
C PRO A 292 2.51 9.07 -3.21
N GLU A 293 2.81 8.80 -1.93
CA GLU A 293 3.92 7.95 -1.51
C GLU A 293 3.42 6.81 -0.60
N PRO A 294 2.63 5.85 -1.13
CA PRO A 294 1.99 4.83 -0.30
C PRO A 294 3.02 3.91 0.40
N LYS A 295 4.19 3.68 -0.22
CA LYS A 295 5.30 2.91 0.37
C LYS A 295 5.91 3.51 1.64
N LEU A 296 5.65 4.80 1.92
CA LEU A 296 6.20 5.50 3.08
C LEU A 296 5.23 5.56 4.27
N ILE A 297 4.03 4.99 4.14
CA ILE A 297 3.07 4.90 5.24
C ILE A 297 3.69 4.14 6.40
N ASP A 298 3.74 4.82 7.55
CA ASP A 298 4.33 4.33 8.79
C ASP A 298 5.84 3.99 8.66
N LYS A 299 6.55 4.69 7.78
CA LYS A 299 8.03 4.61 7.63
C LYS A 299 8.74 5.95 7.83
N VAL A 300 8.01 7.04 7.67
CA VAL A 300 8.51 8.42 7.87
C VAL A 300 7.48 9.21 8.68
N GLY A 301 7.93 10.25 9.40
CA GLY A 301 7.03 11.14 10.12
C GLY A 301 6.22 12.06 9.18
N SER A 302 5.04 12.51 9.61
CA SER A 302 4.24 13.51 8.88
C SER A 302 4.40 14.92 9.48
N HIS A 303 3.93 15.94 8.75
CA HIS A 303 3.84 17.31 9.25
C HIS A 303 2.55 17.52 10.07
N GLY A 304 2.21 16.56 10.95
CA GLY A 304 1.07 16.63 11.88
C GLY A 304 -0.24 15.97 11.42
N CYS A 305 -0.47 15.79 10.11
CA CYS A 305 -1.70 15.15 9.61
C CYS A 305 -1.68 13.62 9.72
N VAL A 306 -2.86 12.99 9.56
CA VAL A 306 -3.02 11.53 9.45
C VAL A 306 -2.98 11.16 7.97
N ARG A 307 -1.93 10.47 7.56
CA ARG A 307 -1.72 10.06 6.17
C ARG A 307 -2.01 8.58 6.02
N LEU A 308 -2.82 8.23 5.03
CA LEU A 308 -3.14 6.89 4.57
C LEU A 308 -2.69 6.74 3.11
N THR A 309 -2.69 5.51 2.58
CA THR A 309 -2.66 5.29 1.13
C THR A 309 -3.90 5.95 0.49
N ASN A 310 -3.88 6.24 -0.82
CA ASN A 310 -5.04 6.85 -1.47
C ASN A 310 -6.27 5.95 -1.42
N TRP A 311 -6.09 4.64 -1.61
CA TRP A 311 -7.19 3.68 -1.58
C TRP A 311 -7.81 3.53 -0.18
N ASP A 312 -7.00 3.43 0.87
CA ASP A 312 -7.49 3.40 2.25
C ASP A 312 -8.24 4.70 2.60
N ALA A 313 -7.74 5.86 2.14
CA ALA A 313 -8.39 7.15 2.35
C ALA A 313 -9.73 7.26 1.60
N GLU A 314 -9.82 6.78 0.35
CA GLU A 314 -11.06 6.74 -0.42
C GLU A 314 -12.09 5.79 0.20
N GLU A 315 -11.66 4.63 0.68
CA GLU A 315 -12.52 3.67 1.37
C GLU A 315 -13.10 4.29 2.65
N LEU A 316 -12.26 4.84 3.52
CA LEU A 316 -12.70 5.53 4.73
C LEU A 316 -13.64 6.70 4.40
N ALA A 317 -13.32 7.49 3.38
CA ALA A 317 -14.17 8.58 2.89
C ALA A 317 -15.54 8.12 2.38
N GLY A 318 -15.65 6.88 1.90
CA GLY A 318 -16.91 6.24 1.52
C GLY A 318 -17.82 5.93 2.72
N MET A 319 -17.23 5.72 3.90
CA MET A 319 -17.97 5.28 5.10
C MET A 319 -18.24 6.39 6.12
N VAL A 320 -17.63 7.58 5.99
CA VAL A 320 -17.76 8.69 6.95
C VAL A 320 -18.74 9.77 6.51
N LYS A 321 -19.27 10.53 7.47
CA LYS A 321 -20.12 11.71 7.27
C LYS A 321 -19.71 12.84 8.21
N PRO A 322 -20.06 14.11 7.93
CA PRO A 322 -19.89 15.19 8.89
C PRO A 322 -20.46 14.83 10.28
N GLY A 323 -19.70 15.13 11.33
CA GLY A 323 -20.04 14.84 12.72
C GLY A 323 -19.51 13.51 13.26
N VAL A 324 -18.96 12.62 12.43
CA VAL A 324 -18.25 11.40 12.91
C VAL A 324 -17.14 11.81 13.88
N LEU A 325 -17.08 11.14 15.03
CA LEU A 325 -16.07 11.37 16.06
C LEU A 325 -14.71 10.86 15.59
N VAL A 326 -13.66 11.65 15.80
CA VAL A 326 -12.27 11.26 15.56
C VAL A 326 -11.51 11.44 16.87
N ASP A 327 -11.01 10.36 17.45
CA ASP A 327 -10.27 10.36 18.71
C ASP A 327 -8.79 10.06 18.44
N PHE A 328 -7.91 10.98 18.84
CA PHE A 328 -6.47 10.75 18.77
C PHE A 328 -6.00 10.09 20.05
N VAL A 329 -5.61 8.83 19.93
CA VAL A 329 -5.26 7.98 21.07
C VAL A 329 -3.79 7.56 20.99
N SER A 330 -3.28 7.09 22.14
CA SER A 330 -1.97 6.44 22.26
C SER A 330 -2.15 5.17 23.10
N ARG A 331 -2.73 4.11 22.52
CA ARG A 331 -3.07 2.91 23.30
C ARG A 331 -1.80 2.19 23.73
N SER A 332 -1.80 1.61 24.93
CA SER A 332 -0.66 0.84 25.42
C SER A 332 -0.53 -0.54 24.73
N SER A 333 -1.65 -1.09 24.22
CA SER A 333 -1.77 -2.38 23.51
C SER A 333 -2.46 -2.22 22.15
N ALA A 334 -2.13 -3.10 21.18
CA ALA A 334 -2.75 -3.12 19.85
C ALA A 334 -4.25 -3.49 19.88
N THR A 335 -4.71 -4.15 20.95
CA THR A 335 -6.10 -4.54 21.15
C THR A 335 -7.02 -3.31 21.22
N PRO A 336 -8.02 -3.20 20.33
CA PRO A 336 -9.16 -2.30 20.48
C PRO A 336 -9.88 -2.53 21.82
N LYS A 337 -10.34 -1.45 22.46
CA LYS A 337 -11.23 -1.56 23.63
C LYS A 337 -12.67 -1.81 23.20
#